data_AF-A0A0M0ECP5-F1
#
_entry.id   AF-A0A0M0ECP5-F1
#
_cell.length_a   1.000
_cell.length_b   1.000
_cell.length_c   1.000
_cell.angle_alpha   90.00
_cell.angle_beta   90.00
_cell.angle_gamma   90.00
#
_symmetry.space_group_name_H-M   'P 1'
#
loop_
_entity.id
_entity.type
_entity.pdbx_description
1 polymer ?
#
loop_
_entity_poly.entity_id
_entity_poly.type
_entity_poly.pdbx_seq_one_letter_code
_entity_poly.pdbx_strand_id
1 'polypeptide(L)'
;MASNEADLFVDSLIGAPLKDDRALMEYPFFSIQKQPRMEPLVYDDGKIQITIEPGPKGLATIWDKDILLYVVSLINERIERGMTVDHTVRFAAHDLLRVTGRGTGKRSYDLLLDALHRLRSTNIMTTIESADERDRRGFGWIETWRVVERKTSTGRKIMAAIEITLNDWMFRALVKERRVLTINPTYFSLDSGLGRRIYEIGRKHLGNQEIWKISLDKLAKKIGTTRELRFFKRDLLKIIGDDVIPDYQLSLEVGPRGGRPVVIFEHRESQS
;
A
#
# COMPACT_ATOMS: atom_id res chain seq x y z
N MET A 1 13.56 36.00 19.64
CA MET A 1 13.38 34.56 19.38
C MET A 1 11.89 34.33 19.17
N ALA A 2 11.41 34.32 17.92
CA ALA A 2 10.03 33.97 17.63
C ALA A 2 9.98 32.44 17.53
N SER A 3 9.51 31.79 18.57
CA SER A 3 9.12 30.38 18.55
C SER A 3 8.03 30.22 17.49
N ASN A 4 8.37 29.52 16.41
CA ASN A 4 7.51 29.26 15.28
C ASN A 4 6.46 28.21 15.73
N GLU A 5 5.35 28.64 16.34
CA GLU A 5 4.24 27.78 16.80
C GLU A 5 3.67 26.88 15.67
N ALA A 6 3.95 27.20 14.41
CA ALA A 6 3.56 26.39 13.25
C ALA A 6 4.38 25.11 13.03
N ASP A 7 5.50 24.92 13.74
CA ASP A 7 6.31 23.68 13.72
C ASP A 7 5.90 22.68 14.83
N LEU A 8 4.90 22.97 15.68
CA LEU A 8 4.59 22.20 16.88
C LEU A 8 3.68 20.96 16.67
N PHE A 9 3.15 20.72 15.46
CA PHE A 9 2.22 19.62 15.18
C PHE A 9 2.56 18.87 13.89
N VAL A 10 3.81 18.42 13.77
CA VAL A 10 4.21 17.49 12.73
C VAL A 10 4.32 16.12 13.38
N ASP A 11 3.36 15.25 13.09
CA ASP A 11 3.45 13.87 13.59
C ASP A 11 4.58 13.12 12.88
N SER A 12 5.38 12.41 13.68
CA SER A 12 6.50 11.61 13.22
C SER A 12 6.30 10.15 13.60
N LEU A 13 6.50 9.25 12.64
CA LEU A 13 6.42 7.79 12.83
C LEU A 13 7.77 7.14 13.18
N ILE A 14 8.77 7.93 13.56
CA ILE A 14 10.09 7.39 13.87
C ILE A 14 9.97 6.43 15.07
N GLY A 15 10.17 5.13 14.82
CA GLY A 15 10.09 4.07 15.83
C GLY A 15 8.71 3.45 16.04
N ALA A 16 7.66 3.95 15.38
CA ALA A 16 6.32 3.37 15.47
C ALA A 16 6.14 2.20 14.48
N PRO A 17 5.37 1.14 14.82
CA PRO A 17 5.09 0.06 13.90
C PRO A 17 4.34 0.55 12.66
N LEU A 18 4.83 0.16 11.49
CA LEU A 18 4.15 0.44 10.22
C LEU A 18 2.91 -0.43 10.09
N LYS A 19 1.82 0.16 9.63
CA LYS A 19 0.50 -0.45 9.49
C LYS A 19 0.02 -0.33 8.05
N ASP A 20 -0.72 -1.35 7.61
CA ASP A 20 -1.46 -1.35 6.35
C ASP A 20 -2.85 -1.97 6.57
N ASP A 21 -3.75 -1.68 5.65
CA ASP A 21 -5.15 -2.08 5.70
C ASP A 21 -5.35 -3.50 5.14
N ARG A 22 -6.11 -4.33 5.85
CA ARG A 22 -6.27 -5.76 5.48
C ARG A 22 -6.99 -5.97 4.15
N ALA A 23 -7.86 -5.05 3.71
CA ALA A 23 -8.53 -5.17 2.42
C ALA A 23 -7.57 -4.80 1.29
N LEU A 24 -6.72 -3.79 1.49
CA LEU A 24 -5.68 -3.42 0.53
C LEU A 24 -4.65 -4.53 0.32
N MET A 25 -4.36 -5.33 1.34
CA MET A 25 -3.50 -6.51 1.19
C MET A 25 -4.19 -7.68 0.47
N GLU A 26 -5.52 -7.79 0.57
CA GLU A 26 -6.25 -8.94 0.04
C GLU A 26 -6.54 -8.85 -1.45
N TYR A 27 -6.84 -7.65 -1.94
CA TYR A 27 -7.36 -7.42 -3.29
C TYR A 27 -6.44 -6.50 -4.12
N PRO A 28 -6.44 -6.64 -5.46
CA PRO A 28 -5.50 -5.94 -6.33
C PRO A 28 -5.93 -4.48 -6.56
N PHE A 29 -5.67 -3.63 -5.58
CA PHE A 29 -6.08 -2.23 -5.58
C PHE A 29 -5.14 -1.26 -6.32
N PHE A 30 -3.94 -1.72 -6.64
CA PHE A 30 -2.87 -0.88 -7.17
C PHE A 30 -2.20 -1.55 -8.37
N SER A 31 -1.75 -0.74 -9.33
CA SER A 31 -0.88 -1.24 -10.39
C SER A 31 0.47 -1.68 -9.81
N ILE A 32 0.92 -2.89 -10.17
CA ILE A 32 2.25 -3.42 -9.80
C ILE A 32 3.33 -3.04 -10.84
N GLN A 33 2.97 -2.30 -11.89
CA GLN A 33 3.88 -1.86 -12.95
C GLN A 33 4.44 -0.48 -12.64
N LYS A 34 5.73 -0.25 -12.92
CA LYS A 34 6.38 1.06 -12.76
C LYS A 34 5.90 2.07 -13.81
N GLN A 35 5.49 1.58 -14.97
CA GLN A 35 4.94 2.43 -16.03
C GLN A 35 3.48 2.79 -15.71
N PRO A 36 3.05 4.03 -16.01
CA PRO A 36 1.66 4.44 -15.85
C PRO A 36 0.74 3.50 -16.64
N ARG A 37 -0.23 2.90 -15.95
CA ARG A 37 -1.25 2.05 -16.55
C ARG A 37 -2.51 2.86 -16.80
N MET A 38 -2.94 2.90 -18.07
CA MET A 38 -4.14 3.62 -18.53
C MET A 38 -5.33 2.70 -18.82
N GLU A 39 -5.17 1.38 -18.72
CA GLU A 39 -6.33 0.48 -18.72
C GLU A 39 -6.85 0.24 -17.30
N PRO A 40 -8.18 0.14 -17.12
CA PRO A 40 -8.76 -0.25 -15.84
C PRO A 40 -8.20 -1.57 -15.29
N LEU A 41 -8.22 -1.69 -13.97
CA LEU A 41 -8.01 -2.95 -13.26
C LEU A 41 -9.38 -3.45 -12.79
N VAL A 42 -9.73 -4.67 -13.20
CA VAL A 42 -10.98 -5.32 -12.81
C VAL A 42 -10.67 -6.61 -12.06
N TYR A 43 -11.29 -6.77 -10.90
CA TYR A 43 -11.29 -7.98 -10.11
C TYR A 43 -12.71 -8.42 -9.85
N ASP A 44 -12.99 -9.69 -10.13
CA ASP A 44 -14.29 -10.31 -9.84
C ASP A 44 -14.07 -11.78 -9.47
N ASP A 45 -14.42 -12.17 -8.24
CA ASP A 45 -14.38 -13.56 -7.76
C ASP A 45 -15.76 -14.22 -7.59
N GLY A 46 -16.81 -13.58 -8.12
CA GLY A 46 -18.21 -13.97 -7.97
C GLY A 46 -18.85 -13.51 -6.67
N LYS A 47 -18.07 -13.04 -5.70
CA LYS A 47 -18.55 -12.49 -4.43
C LYS A 47 -18.24 -11.01 -4.30
N ILE A 48 -17.02 -10.63 -4.67
CA ILE A 48 -16.51 -9.27 -4.62
C ILE A 48 -16.16 -8.80 -6.03
N GLN A 49 -16.65 -7.61 -6.35
CA GLN A 49 -16.32 -6.88 -7.57
C GLN A 49 -15.54 -5.62 -7.21
N ILE A 50 -14.46 -5.39 -7.93
CA ILE A 50 -13.63 -4.18 -7.83
C ILE A 50 -13.28 -3.73 -9.23
N THR A 51 -13.56 -2.47 -9.53
CA THR A 51 -13.13 -1.80 -10.76
C THR A 51 -12.32 -0.57 -10.36
N ILE A 52 -11.16 -0.41 -10.97
CA ILE A 52 -10.25 0.69 -10.70
C ILE A 52 -9.96 1.37 -12.01
N GLU A 53 -10.39 2.62 -12.13
CA GLU A 53 -10.27 3.42 -13.33
C GLU A 53 -9.14 4.43 -13.18
N PRO A 54 -8.32 4.62 -14.24
CA PRO A 54 -7.19 5.52 -14.20
C PRO A 54 -7.62 6.98 -14.31
N GLY A 55 -6.89 7.85 -13.61
CA GLY A 55 -6.92 9.28 -13.85
C GLY A 55 -5.99 9.69 -15.00
N PRO A 56 -5.80 11.01 -15.22
CA PRO A 56 -4.92 11.53 -16.28
C PRO A 56 -3.45 11.09 -16.19
N LYS A 57 -2.99 10.68 -14.99
CA LYS A 57 -1.63 10.17 -14.75
C LYS A 57 -1.57 8.64 -14.62
N GLY A 58 -2.62 7.93 -15.01
CA GLY A 58 -2.77 6.49 -14.84
C GLY A 58 -3.24 6.07 -13.45
N LEU A 59 -3.35 4.76 -13.25
CA LEU A 59 -3.71 4.15 -11.96
C LEU A 59 -2.66 4.46 -10.88
N ALA A 60 -3.12 4.61 -9.65
CA ALA A 60 -2.26 4.53 -8.47
C ALA A 60 -1.50 3.18 -8.46
N THR A 61 -0.21 3.28 -8.19
CA THR A 61 0.73 2.16 -8.17
C THR A 61 0.96 1.66 -6.75
N ILE A 62 1.52 0.45 -6.63
CA ILE A 62 1.87 -0.13 -5.33
C ILE A 62 2.93 0.69 -4.57
N TRP A 63 3.70 1.52 -5.27
CA TRP A 63 4.60 2.49 -4.63
C TRP A 63 3.82 3.71 -4.12
N ASP A 64 2.79 4.18 -4.84
CA ASP A 64 1.97 5.29 -4.34
C ASP A 64 1.26 4.92 -3.02
N LYS A 65 0.90 3.64 -2.88
CA LYS A 65 0.36 3.06 -1.65
C LYS A 65 1.23 3.33 -0.41
N ASP A 66 2.55 3.49 -0.54
CA ASP A 66 3.43 3.81 0.60
C ASP A 66 2.98 5.06 1.37
N ILE A 67 2.34 6.02 0.70
CA ILE A 67 1.76 7.21 1.32
C ILE A 67 0.58 6.81 2.20
N LEU A 68 -0.29 5.92 1.72
CA LEU A 68 -1.42 5.40 2.50
C LEU A 68 -0.93 4.59 3.69
N LEU A 69 0.10 3.74 3.52
CA LEU A 69 0.75 3.02 4.64
C LEU A 69 1.19 3.99 5.74
N TYR A 70 1.86 5.09 5.36
CA TYR A 70 2.31 6.10 6.31
C TYR A 70 1.14 6.78 7.02
N VAL A 71 0.09 7.20 6.29
CA VAL A 71 -1.09 7.83 6.88
C VAL A 71 -1.86 6.86 7.80
N VAL A 72 -2.03 5.60 7.39
CA VAL A 72 -2.65 4.54 8.19
C VAL A 72 -1.89 4.32 9.49
N SER A 73 -0.56 4.30 9.41
CA SER A 73 0.32 4.16 10.57
C SER A 73 0.19 5.35 11.53
N LEU A 74 0.12 6.59 11.02
CA LEU A 74 -0.09 7.79 11.82
C LEU A 74 -1.43 7.77 12.57
N ILE A 75 -2.51 7.48 11.85
CA ILE A 75 -3.85 7.39 12.44
C ILE A 75 -3.88 6.29 13.51
N ASN A 76 -3.28 5.13 13.23
CA ASN A 76 -3.25 4.07 14.20
C ASN A 76 -2.48 4.46 15.46
N GLU A 77 -1.31 5.09 15.34
CA GLU A 77 -0.52 5.55 16.47
C GLU A 77 -1.29 6.55 17.34
N ARG A 78 -2.02 7.50 16.72
CA ARG A 78 -2.89 8.43 17.45
C ARG A 78 -3.97 7.70 18.26
N ILE A 79 -4.59 6.67 17.67
CA ILE A 79 -5.61 5.85 18.35
C ILE A 79 -5.00 5.10 19.53
N GLU A 80 -3.83 4.46 19.37
CA GLU A 80 -3.15 3.74 20.45
C GLU A 80 -2.75 4.68 21.61
N ARG A 81 -2.50 5.96 21.31
CA ARG A 81 -2.25 7.01 22.32
C ARG A 81 -3.52 7.61 22.93
N GLY A 82 -4.71 7.14 22.56
CA GLY A 82 -5.99 7.67 23.03
C GLY A 82 -6.29 9.09 22.53
N MET A 83 -5.67 9.52 21.44
CA MET A 83 -5.90 10.83 20.83
C MET A 83 -7.14 10.81 19.93
N THR A 84 -7.80 11.95 19.80
CA THR A 84 -8.83 12.14 18.77
C THR A 84 -8.21 12.09 17.38
N VAL A 85 -8.88 11.41 16.44
CA VAL A 85 -8.44 11.29 15.06
C VAL A 85 -9.42 11.96 14.10
N ASP A 86 -8.86 12.76 13.20
CA ASP A 86 -9.59 13.43 12.12
C ASP A 86 -9.32 12.75 10.77
N HIS A 87 -10.23 12.96 9.81
CA HIS A 87 -10.06 12.50 8.42
C HIS A 87 -8.83 13.12 7.74
N THR A 88 -8.44 14.32 8.17
CA THR A 88 -7.29 15.05 7.63
C THR A 88 -6.06 14.85 8.51
N VAL A 89 -4.97 14.39 7.90
CA VAL A 89 -3.69 14.14 8.56
C VAL A 89 -2.65 15.08 7.97
N ARG A 90 -1.94 15.80 8.84
CA ARG A 90 -0.83 16.69 8.48
C ARG A 90 0.49 16.10 8.97
N PHE A 91 1.48 16.02 8.09
CA PHE A 91 2.81 15.48 8.42
C PHE A 91 3.90 16.07 7.51
N ALA A 92 5.16 15.94 7.93
CA ALA A 92 6.30 16.41 7.14
C ALA A 92 6.56 15.47 5.97
N ALA A 93 6.68 16.05 4.77
CA ALA A 93 7.04 15.29 3.57
C ALA A 93 8.40 14.59 3.71
N HIS A 94 9.36 15.25 4.38
CA HIS A 94 10.67 14.69 4.65
C HIS A 94 10.60 13.39 5.46
N ASP A 95 9.74 13.34 6.48
CA ASP A 95 9.61 12.17 7.36
C ASP A 95 8.96 10.99 6.61
N LEU A 96 7.92 11.25 5.82
CA LEU A 96 7.35 10.26 4.91
C LEU A 96 8.42 9.66 4.00
N LEU A 97 9.20 10.51 3.31
CA LEU A 97 10.24 10.05 2.39
C LEU A 97 11.27 9.18 3.12
N ARG A 98 11.75 9.62 4.28
CA ARG A 98 12.71 8.87 5.10
C ARG A 98 12.16 7.53 5.57
N VAL A 99 10.94 7.49 6.11
CA VAL A 99 10.32 6.26 6.64
C VAL A 99 10.05 5.24 5.54
N THR A 100 9.65 5.71 4.36
CA THR A 100 9.40 4.86 3.17
C THR A 100 10.67 4.53 2.37
N GLY A 101 11.86 4.84 2.89
CA GLY A 101 13.14 4.53 2.24
C GLY A 101 13.39 5.28 0.93
N ARG A 102 12.69 6.39 0.68
CA ARG A 102 12.85 7.22 -0.51
C ARG A 102 13.98 8.23 -0.35
N GLY A 103 14.53 8.65 -1.49
CA GLY A 103 15.47 9.77 -1.52
C GLY A 103 14.83 11.08 -1.01
N THR A 104 15.67 12.02 -0.60
CA THR A 104 15.26 13.34 -0.08
C THR A 104 15.64 14.49 -1.03
N GLY A 105 16.00 14.18 -2.27
CA GLY A 105 16.29 15.17 -3.32
C GLY A 105 15.05 15.65 -4.06
N LYS A 106 15.18 16.73 -4.84
CA LYS A 106 14.08 17.37 -5.61
C LYS A 106 13.19 16.36 -6.36
N ARG A 107 13.81 15.44 -7.10
CA ARG A 107 13.10 14.39 -7.86
C ARG A 107 12.16 13.56 -6.99
N SER A 108 12.51 13.29 -5.74
CA SER A 108 11.67 12.50 -4.83
C SER A 108 10.42 13.25 -4.39
N TYR A 109 10.51 14.58 -4.25
CA TYR A 109 9.36 15.44 -3.99
C TYR A 109 8.45 15.58 -5.23
N ASP A 110 9.04 15.67 -6.43
CA ASP A 110 8.26 15.68 -7.68
C ASP A 110 7.49 14.36 -7.85
N LEU A 111 8.13 13.22 -7.57
CA LEU A 111 7.48 11.90 -7.60
C LEU A 111 6.40 11.75 -6.51
N LEU A 112 6.60 12.38 -5.34
CA LEU A 112 5.60 12.41 -4.27
C LEU A 112 4.35 13.20 -4.70
N LEU A 113 4.52 14.34 -5.37
CA LEU A 113 3.39 15.09 -5.96
C LEU A 113 2.65 14.25 -6.99
N ASP A 114 3.36 13.57 -7.88
CA ASP A 114 2.75 12.68 -8.87
C ASP A 114 1.97 11.53 -8.23
N ALA A 115 2.49 10.96 -7.14
CA ALA A 115 1.81 9.94 -6.35
C ALA A 115 0.51 10.47 -5.73
N LEU A 116 0.53 11.66 -5.12
CA LEU A 116 -0.67 12.31 -4.57
C LEU A 116 -1.72 12.57 -5.67
N HIS A 117 -1.29 13.01 -6.86
CA HIS A 117 -2.18 13.16 -8.00
C HIS A 117 -2.82 11.83 -8.43
N ARG A 118 -2.05 10.73 -8.53
CA ARG A 118 -2.59 9.41 -8.88
C ARG A 118 -3.55 8.88 -7.80
N LEU A 119 -3.19 9.00 -6.53
CA LEU A 119 -4.06 8.58 -5.41
C LEU A 119 -5.40 9.31 -5.42
N ARG A 120 -5.40 10.62 -5.70
CA ARG A 120 -6.63 11.42 -5.79
C ARG A 120 -7.47 11.11 -7.02
N SER A 121 -6.83 10.88 -8.17
CA SER A 121 -7.52 10.77 -9.47
C SER A 121 -7.90 9.35 -9.88
N THR A 122 -7.39 8.33 -9.19
CA THR A 122 -7.83 6.93 -9.39
C THR A 122 -9.24 6.77 -8.83
N ASN A 123 -10.18 6.30 -9.65
CA ASN A 123 -11.56 6.04 -9.24
C ASN A 123 -11.74 4.55 -8.94
N ILE A 124 -12.28 4.21 -7.77
CA ILE A 124 -12.43 2.84 -7.29
C ILE A 124 -13.90 2.59 -7.08
N MET A 125 -14.43 1.56 -7.74
CA MET A 125 -15.76 1.04 -7.52
C MET A 125 -15.65 -0.34 -6.88
N THR A 126 -16.32 -0.58 -5.75
CA THR A 126 -16.25 -1.88 -5.09
C THR A 126 -17.56 -2.29 -4.42
N THR A 127 -17.75 -3.61 -4.28
CA THR A 127 -18.81 -4.24 -3.47
C THR A 127 -18.29 -4.74 -2.12
N ILE A 128 -17.05 -4.40 -1.73
CA ILE A 128 -16.53 -4.74 -0.39
C ILE A 128 -17.29 -3.92 0.65
N GLU A 129 -17.94 -4.64 1.57
CA GLU A 129 -18.68 -4.07 2.68
C GLU A 129 -17.75 -3.25 3.60
N SER A 130 -18.24 -2.11 4.07
CA SER A 130 -17.67 -1.40 5.22
C SER A 130 -18.83 -1.00 6.13
N ALA A 131 -18.74 -1.44 7.39
CA ALA A 131 -19.74 -1.20 8.45
C ALA A 131 -21.22 -1.43 8.03
N ASP A 132 -21.62 -2.70 7.93
CA ASP A 132 -23.01 -3.21 7.81
C ASP A 132 -23.85 -2.77 6.58
N GLU A 133 -23.33 -1.91 5.69
CA GLU A 133 -24.00 -1.51 4.46
C GLU A 133 -23.43 -2.25 3.22
N ARG A 134 -24.28 -3.04 2.55
CA ARG A 134 -24.00 -3.66 1.24
C ARG A 134 -24.26 -2.67 0.10
N ASP A 135 -23.44 -1.63 0.01
CA ASP A 135 -23.56 -0.67 -1.08
C ASP A 135 -22.42 -0.79 -2.09
N ARG A 136 -22.77 -0.70 -3.37
CA ARG A 136 -21.81 -0.36 -4.42
C ARG A 136 -21.35 1.06 -4.16
N ARG A 137 -20.05 1.25 -3.92
CA ARG A 137 -19.48 2.56 -3.63
C ARG A 137 -18.38 2.90 -4.61
N GLY A 138 -18.30 4.18 -4.96
CA GLY A 138 -17.30 4.79 -5.82
C GLY A 138 -16.49 5.85 -5.05
N PHE A 139 -15.17 5.79 -5.04
CA PHE A 139 -14.31 6.77 -4.37
C PHE A 139 -12.88 6.80 -4.93
N GLY A 140 -12.13 7.88 -4.66
CA GLY A 140 -10.68 7.89 -4.82
C GLY A 140 -9.95 7.61 -3.50
N TRP A 141 -8.66 7.23 -3.52
CA TRP A 141 -7.94 6.88 -2.29
C TRP A 141 -7.88 8.02 -1.28
N ILE A 142 -7.73 9.24 -1.78
CA ILE A 142 -7.72 10.47 -0.97
C ILE A 142 -8.69 11.47 -1.59
N GLU A 143 -9.44 12.18 -0.76
CA GLU A 143 -10.40 13.19 -1.22
C GLU A 143 -9.66 14.46 -1.64
N THR A 144 -8.78 14.93 -0.75
CA THR A 144 -7.99 16.14 -0.95
C THR A 144 -6.56 15.93 -0.47
N TRP A 145 -5.64 16.68 -1.07
CA TRP A 145 -4.30 16.85 -0.55
C TRP A 145 -3.88 18.30 -0.71
N ARG A 146 -3.02 18.77 0.19
CA ARG A 146 -2.44 20.11 0.15
C ARG A 146 -0.96 20.03 0.50
N VAL A 147 -0.15 20.73 -0.27
CA VAL A 147 1.26 20.97 0.06
C VAL A 147 1.37 22.31 0.76
N VAL A 148 1.95 22.30 1.96
CA VAL A 148 2.28 23.49 2.73
C VAL A 148 3.74 23.82 2.47
N GLU A 149 3.98 24.96 1.84
CA GLU A 149 5.33 25.46 1.57
C GLU A 149 5.78 26.44 2.65
N ARG A 150 7.07 26.41 3.02
CA ARG A 150 7.70 27.46 3.82
C ARG A 150 8.81 28.15 3.03
N LYS A 151 8.98 29.45 3.25
CA LYS A 151 10.12 30.21 2.71
C LYS A 151 11.29 30.10 3.68
N THR A 152 12.46 29.74 3.17
CA THR A 152 13.72 29.78 3.93
C THR A 152 14.21 31.22 4.08
N SER A 153 15.19 31.44 4.95
CA SER A 153 15.91 32.73 5.08
C SER A 153 16.56 33.20 3.77
N THR A 154 16.85 32.26 2.86
CA THR A 154 17.39 32.52 1.51
C THR A 154 16.31 32.77 0.46
N GLY A 155 15.03 32.86 0.85
CA GLY A 155 13.89 33.10 -0.05
C GLY A 155 13.43 31.88 -0.86
N ARG A 156 14.08 30.71 -0.70
CA ARG A 156 13.69 29.47 -1.38
C ARG A 156 12.42 28.90 -0.75
N LYS A 157 11.48 28.44 -1.57
CA LYS A 157 10.31 27.70 -1.09
C LYS A 157 10.66 26.22 -0.96
N ILE A 158 10.35 25.63 0.18
CA ILE A 158 10.50 24.19 0.43
C ILE A 158 9.18 23.61 0.93
N MET A 159 8.88 22.38 0.53
CA MET A 159 7.73 21.63 1.02
C MET A 159 7.94 21.34 2.51
N ALA A 160 7.16 22.00 3.36
CA ALA A 160 7.23 21.86 4.81
C ALA A 160 6.38 20.68 5.30
N ALA A 161 5.13 20.62 4.82
CA ALA A 161 4.18 19.60 5.22
C ALA A 161 3.24 19.22 4.08
N ILE A 162 2.62 18.06 4.23
CA ILE A 162 1.52 17.57 3.40
C ILE A 162 0.32 17.37 4.31
N GLU A 163 -0.83 17.83 3.86
CA GLU A 163 -2.14 17.52 4.46
C GLU A 163 -2.86 16.57 3.51
N ILE A 164 -3.36 15.44 4.01
CA ILE A 164 -4.13 14.46 3.25
C ILE A 164 -5.45 14.23 3.96
N THR A 165 -6.57 14.34 3.23
CA THR A 165 -7.89 13.94 3.72
C THR A 165 -8.24 12.57 3.15
N LEU A 166 -8.38 11.58 4.03
CA LEU A 166 -8.81 10.24 3.66
C LEU A 166 -10.30 10.21 3.33
N ASN A 167 -10.65 9.36 2.36
CA ASN A 167 -12.05 9.08 2.09
C ASN A 167 -12.73 8.36 3.28
N ASP A 168 -14.05 8.48 3.36
CA ASP A 168 -14.88 7.88 4.43
C ASP A 168 -14.69 6.36 4.55
N TRP A 169 -14.56 5.64 3.43
CA TRP A 169 -14.39 4.18 3.44
C TRP A 169 -13.09 3.75 4.13
N MET A 170 -11.97 4.39 3.80
CA MET A 170 -10.68 4.16 4.44
C MET A 170 -10.70 4.59 5.91
N PHE A 171 -11.24 5.78 6.21
CA PHE A 171 -11.26 6.27 7.57
C PHE A 171 -12.08 5.35 8.49
N ARG A 172 -13.27 4.89 8.06
CA ARG A 172 -14.09 3.91 8.79
C ARG A 172 -13.36 2.59 9.00
N ALA A 173 -12.69 2.07 7.97
CA ALA A 173 -11.91 0.85 8.09
C ALA A 173 -10.84 0.90 9.19
N LEU A 174 -10.20 2.07 9.36
CA LEU A 174 -9.13 2.26 10.34
C LEU A 174 -9.66 2.54 11.75
N VAL A 175 -10.63 3.45 11.85
CA VAL A 175 -11.10 3.99 13.13
C VAL A 175 -12.20 3.12 13.74
N LYS A 176 -13.14 2.64 12.92
CA LYS A 176 -14.28 1.83 13.40
C LYS A 176 -13.97 0.33 13.36
N GLU A 177 -13.47 -0.18 12.24
CA GLU A 177 -13.26 -1.63 12.04
C GLU A 177 -11.90 -2.12 12.58
N ARG A 178 -10.98 -1.21 12.92
CA ARG A 178 -9.60 -1.52 13.35
C ARG A 178 -8.89 -2.50 12.40
N ARG A 179 -9.10 -2.33 11.09
CA ARG A 179 -8.67 -3.26 10.03
C ARG A 179 -7.20 -3.12 9.65
N VAL A 180 -6.31 -3.07 10.64
CA VAL A 180 -4.87 -2.85 10.44
C VAL A 180 -4.05 -4.09 10.69
N LEU A 181 -2.96 -4.26 9.93
CA LEU A 181 -1.89 -5.23 10.21
C LEU A 181 -0.55 -4.52 10.25
N THR A 182 0.30 -4.92 11.19
CA THR A 182 1.70 -4.47 11.21
C THR A 182 2.43 -5.04 10.00
N ILE A 183 3.30 -4.27 9.36
CA ILE A 183 4.18 -4.72 8.27
C ILE A 183 5.65 -4.59 8.68
N ASN A 184 6.50 -5.41 8.08
CA ASN A 184 7.94 -5.36 8.24
C ASN A 184 8.51 -4.14 7.48
N PRO A 185 9.32 -3.28 8.11
CA PRO A 185 9.92 -2.11 7.46
C PRO A 185 10.74 -2.42 6.19
N THR A 186 11.34 -3.61 6.10
CA THR A 186 12.09 -4.08 4.92
C THR A 186 11.20 -4.21 3.68
N TYR A 187 9.87 -4.17 3.84
CA TYR A 187 8.92 -4.03 2.72
C TYR A 187 9.29 -2.90 1.77
N PHE A 188 9.71 -1.74 2.29
CA PHE A 188 10.03 -0.58 1.46
C PHE A 188 11.27 -0.79 0.59
N SER A 189 12.15 -1.71 0.96
CA SER A 189 13.34 -2.09 0.20
C SER A 189 13.03 -2.98 -1.01
N LEU A 190 11.79 -3.47 -1.16
CA LEU A 190 11.39 -4.27 -2.32
C LEU A 190 11.25 -3.39 -3.58
N ASP A 191 12.15 -3.59 -4.55
CA ASP A 191 12.13 -2.86 -5.83
C ASP A 191 11.08 -3.36 -6.83
N SER A 192 10.63 -4.61 -6.65
CA SER A 192 9.68 -5.29 -7.52
C SER A 192 8.25 -5.05 -7.04
N GLY A 193 7.39 -4.53 -7.92
CA GLY A 193 5.96 -4.38 -7.62
C GLY A 193 5.27 -5.73 -7.40
N LEU A 194 5.70 -6.77 -8.13
CA LEU A 194 5.25 -8.14 -7.88
C LEU A 194 5.72 -8.65 -6.51
N GLY A 195 6.98 -8.39 -6.15
CA GLY A 195 7.52 -8.76 -4.83
C GLY A 195 6.76 -8.10 -3.68
N ARG A 196 6.51 -6.79 -3.78
CA ARG A 196 5.66 -6.05 -2.82
C ARG A 196 4.27 -6.66 -2.70
N ARG A 197 3.63 -6.98 -3.83
CA ARG A 197 2.30 -7.58 -3.81
C ARG A 197 2.30 -8.99 -3.20
N ILE A 198 3.34 -9.78 -3.45
CA ILE A 198 3.52 -11.11 -2.84
C ILE A 198 3.66 -10.98 -1.32
N TYR A 199 4.43 -10.02 -0.83
CA TYR A 199 4.55 -9.73 0.60
C TYR A 199 3.17 -9.43 1.23
N GLU A 200 2.38 -8.55 0.63
CA GLU A 200 1.04 -8.21 1.11
C GLU A 200 0.12 -9.43 1.19
N ILE A 201 0.15 -10.29 0.17
CA ILE A 201 -0.64 -11.52 0.12
C ILE A 201 -0.20 -12.50 1.22
N GLY A 202 1.11 -12.70 1.39
CA GLY A 202 1.66 -13.50 2.48
C GLY A 202 1.22 -12.95 3.84
N ARG A 203 1.34 -11.63 4.04
CA ARG A 203 0.94 -10.95 5.28
C ARG A 203 -0.53 -11.09 5.60
N LYS A 204 -1.39 -11.01 4.59
CA LYS A 204 -2.83 -11.17 4.76
C LYS A 204 -3.23 -12.61 5.07
N HIS A 205 -2.62 -13.58 4.39
CA HIS A 205 -3.14 -14.95 4.36
C HIS A 205 -2.37 -15.93 5.23
N LEU A 206 -1.05 -15.80 5.41
CA LEU A 206 -0.28 -16.70 6.27
C LEU A 206 -0.63 -16.46 7.75
N GLY A 207 -0.75 -15.22 8.22
CA GLY A 207 -1.16 -14.97 9.61
C GLY A 207 -0.28 -15.72 10.63
N ASN A 208 -0.88 -16.64 11.39
CA ASN A 208 -0.21 -17.48 12.40
C ASN A 208 -0.12 -18.97 12.01
N GLN A 209 -0.56 -19.36 10.81
CA GLN A 209 -0.42 -20.74 10.34
C GLN A 209 1.01 -20.97 9.85
N GLU A 210 1.54 -22.17 10.07
CA GLU A 210 2.90 -22.53 9.66
C GLU A 210 3.07 -22.44 8.14
N ILE A 211 2.05 -22.88 7.40
CA ILE A 211 2.07 -23.00 5.95
C ILE A 211 0.75 -22.46 5.37
N TRP A 212 0.85 -21.69 4.28
CA TRP A 212 -0.29 -21.34 3.44
C TRP A 212 -0.06 -21.77 2.00
N LYS A 213 -1.01 -22.51 1.43
CA LYS A 213 -0.95 -22.99 0.05
C LYS A 213 -2.00 -22.31 -0.82
N ILE A 214 -1.61 -21.91 -2.03
CA ILE A 214 -2.50 -21.32 -3.02
C ILE A 214 -2.15 -21.81 -4.43
N SER A 215 -3.16 -22.12 -5.24
CA SER A 215 -2.91 -22.48 -6.64
C SER A 215 -2.44 -21.25 -7.43
N LEU A 216 -1.56 -21.47 -8.41
CA LEU A 216 -0.96 -20.38 -9.20
C LEU A 216 -2.00 -19.47 -9.88
N ASP A 217 -3.10 -20.04 -10.36
CA ASP A 217 -4.23 -19.31 -10.97
C ASP A 217 -4.95 -18.40 -9.97
N LYS A 218 -5.19 -18.88 -8.75
CA LYS A 218 -5.80 -18.08 -7.68
C LYS A 218 -4.86 -16.97 -7.20
N LEU A 219 -3.56 -17.25 -7.11
CA LEU A 219 -2.57 -16.24 -6.76
C LEU A 219 -2.50 -15.15 -7.82
N ALA A 220 -2.45 -15.52 -9.11
CA ALA A 220 -2.48 -14.57 -10.22
C ALA A 220 -3.71 -13.64 -10.15
N LYS A 221 -4.88 -14.22 -9.84
CA LYS A 221 -6.12 -13.46 -9.66
C LYS A 221 -6.06 -12.48 -8.48
N LYS A 222 -5.53 -12.90 -7.32
CA LYS A 222 -5.35 -12.02 -6.14
C LYS A 222 -4.31 -10.91 -6.34
N ILE A 223 -3.33 -11.15 -7.22
CA ILE A 223 -2.34 -10.15 -7.64
C ILE A 223 -2.92 -9.17 -8.66
N GLY A 224 -3.95 -9.57 -9.42
CA GLY A 224 -4.53 -8.75 -10.49
C GLY A 224 -3.64 -8.64 -11.72
N THR A 225 -2.80 -9.66 -11.97
CA THR A 225 -1.97 -9.69 -13.18
C THR A 225 -2.82 -9.97 -14.42
N THR A 226 -2.59 -9.22 -15.49
CA THR A 226 -3.16 -9.46 -16.82
C THR A 226 -2.26 -10.33 -17.70
N ARG A 227 -1.08 -10.75 -17.18
CA ARG A 227 -0.15 -11.60 -17.92
C ARG A 227 -0.68 -13.02 -18.03
N GLU A 228 -0.37 -13.68 -19.13
CA GLU A 228 -0.62 -15.13 -19.25
C GLU A 228 0.09 -15.89 -18.12
N LEU A 229 -0.55 -16.96 -17.65
CA LEU A 229 -0.12 -17.71 -16.47
C LEU A 229 1.31 -18.26 -16.59
N ARG A 230 1.77 -18.62 -17.80
CA ARG A 230 3.15 -19.08 -18.05
C ARG A 230 4.20 -18.00 -17.75
N PHE A 231 3.92 -16.74 -18.11
CA PHE A 231 4.83 -15.64 -17.87
C PHE A 231 4.78 -15.21 -16.41
N PHE A 232 3.59 -15.20 -15.81
CA PHE A 232 3.44 -14.99 -14.38
C PHE A 232 4.21 -16.04 -13.56
N LYS A 233 4.14 -17.33 -13.93
CA LYS A 233 4.93 -18.40 -13.29
C LYS A 233 6.42 -18.10 -13.34
N ARG A 234 6.94 -17.70 -14.51
CA ARG A 234 8.36 -17.36 -14.68
C ARG A 234 8.77 -16.19 -13.81
N ASP A 235 7.97 -15.13 -13.77
CA ASP A 235 8.24 -13.95 -12.96
C ASP A 235 8.19 -14.30 -11.45
N LEU A 236 7.26 -15.17 -11.04
CA LEU A 236 7.18 -15.69 -9.67
C LEU A 236 8.39 -16.56 -9.29
N LEU A 237 8.83 -17.45 -10.16
CA LEU A 237 10.03 -18.27 -9.93
C LEU A 237 11.28 -17.41 -9.74
N LYS A 238 11.37 -16.27 -10.43
CA LYS A 238 12.44 -15.29 -10.18
C LYS A 238 12.36 -14.73 -8.77
N ILE A 239 11.17 -14.31 -8.32
CA ILE A 239 10.98 -13.81 -6.94
C ILE A 239 11.32 -14.89 -5.89
N ILE A 240 10.92 -16.13 -6.14
CA ILE A 240 11.26 -17.28 -5.27
C ILE A 240 12.78 -17.48 -5.22
N GLY A 241 13.46 -17.45 -6.36
CA GLY A 241 14.91 -17.65 -6.45
C GLY A 241 15.72 -16.49 -5.85
N ASP A 242 15.22 -15.26 -5.95
CA ASP A 242 15.85 -14.08 -5.34
C ASP A 242 15.75 -14.14 -3.79
N ASP A 243 14.74 -14.83 -3.24
CA ASP A 243 14.50 -15.05 -1.81
C ASP A 243 14.55 -13.78 -0.93
N VAL A 244 14.05 -12.65 -1.47
CA VAL A 244 14.11 -11.34 -0.81
C VAL A 244 12.82 -10.91 -0.11
N ILE A 245 11.79 -11.75 -0.06
CA ILE A 245 10.50 -11.38 0.53
C ILE A 245 10.63 -11.36 2.06
N PRO A 246 10.43 -10.20 2.72
CA PRO A 246 10.51 -10.13 4.18
C PRO A 246 9.48 -11.06 4.83
N ASP A 247 9.81 -11.60 6.00
CA ASP A 247 8.98 -12.51 6.81
C ASP A 247 8.62 -13.86 6.17
N TYR A 248 8.82 -14.04 4.86
CA TYR A 248 8.28 -15.20 4.12
C TYR A 248 9.35 -15.88 3.28
N GLN A 249 9.32 -17.21 3.31
CA GLN A 249 9.94 -18.06 2.31
C GLN A 249 8.85 -18.60 1.39
N LEU A 250 9.13 -18.64 0.09
CA LEU A 250 8.20 -19.13 -0.90
C LEU A 250 8.77 -20.32 -1.63
N SER A 251 7.91 -21.29 -1.96
CA SER A 251 8.25 -22.39 -2.84
C SER A 251 7.12 -22.69 -3.82
N LEU A 252 7.45 -23.42 -4.89
CA LEU A 252 6.49 -23.82 -5.90
C LEU A 252 6.53 -25.33 -6.07
N GLU A 253 5.46 -26.00 -5.67
CA GLU A 253 5.26 -27.42 -5.90
C GLU A 253 4.50 -27.66 -7.21
N VAL A 254 4.96 -28.62 -7.99
CA VAL A 254 4.23 -29.14 -9.17
C VAL A 254 3.88 -30.58 -8.87
N GLY A 255 2.58 -30.86 -8.71
CA GLY A 255 2.10 -32.21 -8.40
C GLY A 255 2.44 -33.24 -9.49
N PRO A 256 2.45 -34.55 -9.18
CA PRO A 256 2.68 -35.60 -10.16
C PRO A 256 1.70 -35.51 -11.33
N ARG A 257 2.16 -35.82 -12.55
CA ARG A 257 1.34 -35.84 -13.79
C ARG A 257 0.73 -34.50 -14.20
N GLY A 258 1.45 -33.39 -14.04
CA GLY A 258 1.01 -32.09 -14.54
C GLY A 258 -0.11 -31.45 -13.71
N GLY A 259 -0.15 -31.75 -12.41
CA GLY A 259 -1.03 -31.07 -11.47
C GLY A 259 -0.86 -29.54 -11.51
N ARG A 260 -1.92 -28.80 -11.17
CA ARG A 260 -1.86 -27.33 -11.12
C ARG A 260 -0.75 -26.91 -10.14
N PRO A 261 0.18 -26.01 -10.55
CA PRO A 261 1.23 -25.56 -9.65
C PRO A 261 0.65 -24.91 -8.40
N VAL A 262 1.20 -25.26 -7.25
CA VAL A 262 0.82 -24.74 -5.94
C VAL A 262 1.97 -23.93 -5.39
N VAL A 263 1.69 -22.68 -5.02
CA VAL A 263 2.61 -21.78 -4.35
C VAL A 263 2.42 -21.96 -2.86
N ILE A 264 3.53 -22.10 -2.15
CA ILE A 264 3.57 -22.30 -0.71
C ILE A 264 4.25 -21.09 -0.08
N PHE A 265 3.64 -20.57 0.97
CA PHE A 265 4.18 -19.52 1.83
C PHE A 265 4.44 -20.13 3.20
N GLU A 266 5.62 -19.86 3.73
CA GLU A 266 6.07 -20.28 5.06
C GLU A 266 6.70 -19.08 5.76
N HIS A 267 6.70 -19.07 7.09
CA HIS A 267 7.43 -18.06 7.83
C HIS A 267 8.93 -18.26 7.59
N ARG A 268 9.63 -17.17 7.27
CA ARG A 268 11.10 -17.20 7.24
C ARG A 268 11.60 -17.48 8.65
N GLU A 269 12.40 -18.53 8.80
CA GLU A 269 13.08 -18.79 10.07
C GLU A 269 13.92 -17.56 10.43
N SER A 270 13.81 -17.11 11.67
CA SER A 270 14.64 -16.01 12.14
C SER A 270 16.09 -16.46 12.07
N GLN A 271 16.90 -15.84 11.19
CA GLN A 271 18.34 -16.04 11.26
C GLN A 271 18.80 -15.42 12.58
N SER A 272 19.05 -16.31 13.54
CA SER A 272 19.68 -16.02 14.83
C SER A 272 21.06 -15.42 14.66
#